data_AF-A0A3N4YKZ8-F1
#
_entry.id   AF-A0A3N4YKZ8-F1
#
_cell.length_a   1.000
_cell.length_b   1.000
_cell.length_c   1.000
_cell.angle_alpha   90.00
_cell.angle_beta   90.00
_cell.angle_gamma   90.00
#
_symmetry.space_group_name_H-M   'P 1'
#
loop_
_entity.id
_entity.type
_entity.pdbx_description
1 polymer ?
#
loop_
_entity_poly.entity_id
_entity_poly.type
_entity_poly.pdbx_seq_one_letter_code
_entity_poly.pdbx_strand_id
1 'polypeptide(L)'
;MMGFGSGMGAGWILVLVLWIALIVLITWAVTTLLHASGNEGEKRGSADAAAEVLDRRLAAGEISSEEYQRVRDQLAASRGESRQPSTPGRSTALVVVIVVALLALLGTVAWATFTPGGPGGMMNGSWSIGDTRMMNDADTRGGGPGTDGGPMRGGGPMTGDDFGVAGTGPVTTLAEARTAAERYADPLDLRVAEVMQFDNGFYAELSTPGGDGATEVLIDADDGDVRIEYGPAMMWNTEYGVHTPEGTRPAEISPERAQSLADEWLAAHDGDVSAGHPEAFPGYYTLHTEEAGTVTGMLSVNASTGAVWYHAWHGEFVDMG
;
A
#
# COMPACT_ATOMS: atom_id res chain seq x y z
N MET A 1 43.02 -0.39 11.61
CA MET A 1 42.13 -0.36 12.79
C MET A 1 41.15 0.77 12.58
N MET A 2 39.95 0.47 12.08
CA MET A 2 38.86 1.45 11.94
C MET A 2 37.92 1.24 13.12
N GLY A 3 37.68 2.31 13.88
CA GLY A 3 36.93 2.29 15.12
C GLY A 3 35.44 2.05 14.89
N PHE A 4 34.90 1.05 15.59
CA PHE A 4 33.48 0.92 15.84
C PHE A 4 33.05 2.06 16.76
N GLY A 5 32.40 3.08 16.18
CA GLY A 5 31.76 4.15 16.92
C GLY A 5 30.56 3.61 17.69
N SER A 6 30.74 3.41 18.98
CA SER A 6 29.68 3.24 19.98
C SER A 6 28.76 4.47 19.98
N GLY A 7 27.54 4.31 19.47
CA GLY A 7 26.61 5.42 19.32
C GLY A 7 25.14 5.01 19.34
N MET A 8 24.76 4.04 20.18
CA MET A 8 23.35 3.70 20.39
C MET A 8 23.03 3.98 21.87
N GLY A 9 22.71 5.24 22.16
CA GLY A 9 22.38 5.71 23.50
C GLY A 9 21.14 4.99 24.06
N ALA A 10 20.99 5.02 25.38
CA ALA A 10 19.98 4.32 26.18
C ALA A 10 18.48 4.63 25.85
N GLY A 11 18.19 5.29 24.72
CA GLY A 11 16.83 5.65 24.28
C GLY A 11 15.94 4.44 23.97
N TRP A 12 16.51 3.32 23.54
CA TRP A 12 15.72 2.11 23.24
C TRP A 12 15.06 1.50 24.49
N ILE A 13 15.69 1.65 25.66
CA ILE A 13 15.17 1.16 26.94
C ILE A 13 13.93 1.95 27.35
N LEU A 14 13.93 3.27 27.16
CA LEU A 14 12.79 4.12 27.49
C LEU A 14 11.58 3.80 26.60
N VAL A 15 11.82 3.52 25.31
CA VAL A 15 10.77 3.11 24.37
C VAL A 15 10.17 1.77 24.78
N LEU A 16 10.99 0.77 25.14
CA LEU A 16 10.51 -0.52 25.62
C LEU A 16 9.67 -0.41 26.89
N VAL A 17 10.13 0.39 27.87
CA VAL A 17 9.39 0.62 29.12
C VAL A 17 8.04 1.28 28.84
N LEU A 18 8.00 2.24 27.91
CA LEU A 18 6.77 2.91 27.48
C LEU A 18 5.78 1.91 26.86
N TRP A 19 6.24 1.01 25.99
CA TRP A 19 5.40 -0.02 25.38
C TRP A 19 4.83 -1.01 26.40
N ILE A 20 5.66 -1.46 27.36
CA ILE A 20 5.21 -2.35 28.43
C ILE A 20 4.14 -1.66 29.29
N ALA A 21 4.37 -0.41 29.68
CA ALA A 21 3.40 0.36 30.46
C ALA A 21 2.07 0.55 29.71
N LEU A 22 2.13 0.80 28.40
CA LEU A 22 0.95 0.95 27.55
C LEU A 22 0.13 -0.34 27.47
N ILE A 23 0.78 -1.50 27.28
CA ILE A 23 0.10 -2.80 27.22
C ILE A 23 -0.60 -3.11 28.55
N VAL A 24 0.06 -2.83 29.68
CA VAL A 24 -0.53 -3.03 31.01
C VAL A 24 -1.77 -2.14 31.20
N LEU A 25 -1.68 -0.87 30.80
CA LEU A 25 -2.81 0.07 30.89
C LEU A 25 -4.01 -0.38 30.04
N ILE A 26 -3.75 -0.86 28.82
CA ILE A 26 -4.80 -1.35 27.92
C ILE A 26 -5.46 -2.60 28.50
N THR A 27 -4.65 -3.55 28.99
CA THR A 27 -5.16 -4.78 29.61
C THR A 27 -6.04 -4.46 30.81
N TRP A 28 -5.63 -3.50 31.65
CA TRP A 28 -6.43 -3.02 32.77
C TRP A 28 -7.74 -2.36 32.33
N ALA A 29 -7.71 -1.50 31.29
CA ALA A 29 -8.89 -0.83 30.78
C ALA A 29 -9.91 -1.82 30.19
N VAL A 30 -9.44 -2.78 29.38
CA VAL A 30 -10.27 -3.83 28.77
C VAL A 30 -10.90 -4.71 29.85
N THR A 31 -10.11 -5.21 30.79
CA THR A 31 -10.64 -6.06 31.87
C THR A 31 -11.66 -5.29 32.71
N THR A 32 -11.41 -4.03 33.06
CA THR A 32 -12.35 -3.21 33.83
C THR A 32 -13.67 -2.99 33.09
N LEU A 33 -13.62 -2.72 31.78
CA LEU A 33 -14.82 -2.52 30.96
C LEU A 33 -15.62 -3.82 30.74
N LEU A 34 -14.94 -4.96 30.62
CA LEU A 34 -15.60 -6.27 30.51
C LEU A 34 -16.24 -6.73 31.84
N HIS A 35 -15.65 -6.37 32.98
CA HIS A 35 -16.26 -6.65 34.28
C HIS A 35 -17.48 -5.75 34.56
N ALA A 36 -17.50 -4.52 34.03
CA ALA A 36 -18.64 -3.61 34.19
C ALA A 36 -19.89 -4.09 33.43
N SER A 37 -19.74 -4.72 32.26
CA SER A 37 -20.88 -5.24 31.47
C SER A 37 -21.45 -6.56 32.00
N GLY A 38 -20.64 -7.39 32.67
CA GLY A 38 -21.11 -8.62 33.30
C GLY A 38 -22.11 -8.37 34.45
N ASN A 39 -21.94 -7.27 35.18
CA ASN A 39 -22.75 -6.94 36.35
C ASN A 39 -24.18 -6.45 35.99
N GLU A 40 -24.40 -6.00 34.75
CA GLU A 40 -25.74 -5.64 34.24
C GLU A 40 -26.53 -6.86 33.75
N GLY A 41 -25.84 -7.86 33.20
CA GLY A 41 -26.45 -9.13 32.78
C GLY A 41 -27.02 -9.94 33.95
N GLU A 42 -26.31 -9.95 35.08
CA GLU A 42 -26.72 -10.67 36.30
C GLU A 42 -27.99 -10.05 36.94
N LYS A 43 -28.08 -8.71 36.94
CA LYS A 43 -29.28 -7.98 37.42
C LYS A 43 -30.50 -8.24 36.54
N ARG A 44 -30.30 -8.38 35.22
CA ARG A 44 -31.37 -8.67 34.26
C ARG A 44 -31.90 -10.09 34.43
N GLY A 45 -31.01 -11.08 34.64
CA GLY A 45 -31.38 -12.46 34.93
C GLY A 45 -32.14 -12.62 36.25
N SER A 46 -31.74 -11.89 37.30
CA SER A 46 -32.46 -11.89 38.58
C SER A 46 -33.88 -11.31 38.47
N ALA A 47 -34.08 -10.29 37.63
CA ALA A 47 -35.39 -9.66 37.44
C ALA A 47 -36.37 -10.54 36.65
N ASP A 48 -35.88 -11.25 35.61
CA ASP A 48 -36.70 -12.18 34.85
C ASP A 48 -37.07 -13.42 35.69
N ALA A 49 -36.16 -13.90 36.55
CA ALA A 49 -36.47 -14.97 37.52
C ALA A 49 -37.51 -14.54 38.56
N ALA A 50 -37.46 -13.29 39.04
CA ALA A 50 -38.46 -12.76 39.98
C ALA A 50 -39.86 -12.67 39.35
N ALA A 51 -39.93 -12.30 38.06
CA ALA A 51 -41.20 -12.25 37.32
C ALA A 51 -41.81 -13.66 37.14
N GLU A 52 -40.99 -14.67 36.87
CA GLU A 52 -41.45 -16.06 36.72
C GLU A 52 -42.01 -16.63 38.03
N VAL A 53 -41.39 -16.29 39.17
CA VAL A 53 -41.92 -16.66 40.50
C VAL A 53 -43.26 -15.99 40.75
N LEU A 54 -43.44 -14.74 40.33
CA LEU A 54 -44.69 -14.00 40.49
C LEU A 54 -45.83 -14.65 39.68
N ASP A 55 -45.56 -14.99 38.42
CA ASP A 55 -46.54 -15.64 37.52
C ASP A 55 -46.96 -17.01 38.06
N ARG A 56 -46.00 -17.79 38.60
CA ARG A 56 -46.27 -19.08 39.23
C ARG A 56 -47.18 -18.95 40.45
N ARG A 57 -46.95 -17.95 41.30
CA ARG A 57 -47.75 -17.71 42.52
C ARG A 57 -49.17 -17.25 42.19
N LEU A 58 -49.35 -16.45 41.13
CA LEU A 58 -50.69 -16.08 40.66
C LEU A 58 -51.43 -17.30 40.11
N ALA A 59 -50.77 -18.13 39.31
CA ALA A 59 -51.36 -19.36 38.76
C ALA A 59 -51.73 -20.39 39.84
N ALA A 60 -50.97 -20.43 40.94
CA ALA A 60 -51.26 -21.26 42.10
C ALA A 60 -52.36 -20.68 43.01
N GLY A 61 -52.81 -19.44 42.80
CA GLY A 61 -53.78 -18.74 43.63
C GLY A 61 -53.25 -18.27 44.99
N GLU A 62 -51.93 -18.26 45.18
CA GLU A 62 -51.26 -17.84 46.42
C GLU A 62 -51.27 -16.32 46.61
N ILE A 63 -51.40 -15.57 45.52
CA ILE A 63 -51.47 -14.11 45.51
C ILE A 63 -52.69 -13.64 44.73
N SER A 64 -53.25 -12.51 45.15
CA SER A 64 -54.38 -11.89 44.46
C SER A 64 -53.94 -11.15 43.19
N SER A 65 -54.86 -10.96 42.25
CA SER A 65 -54.62 -10.22 41.01
C SER A 65 -54.17 -8.78 41.25
N GLU A 66 -54.70 -8.14 42.29
CA GLU A 66 -54.36 -6.76 42.69
C GLU A 66 -52.95 -6.67 43.26
N GLU A 67 -52.55 -7.66 44.05
CA GLU A 67 -51.20 -7.76 44.61
C GLU A 67 -50.17 -8.07 43.53
N TYR A 68 -50.51 -8.96 42.59
CA TYR A 68 -49.70 -9.23 41.41
C TYR A 68 -49.46 -7.96 40.58
N GLN A 69 -50.51 -7.17 40.31
CA GLN A 69 -50.39 -5.92 39.57
C GLN A 69 -49.52 -4.89 40.29
N ARG A 70 -49.71 -4.72 41.60
CA ARG A 70 -48.90 -3.79 42.41
C ARG A 70 -47.41 -4.15 42.36
N VAL A 71 -47.07 -5.43 42.47
CA VAL A 71 -45.67 -5.88 42.45
C VAL A 71 -45.09 -5.85 41.04
N ARG A 72 -45.89 -6.18 40.00
CA ARG A 72 -45.52 -6.00 38.59
C ARG A 72 -45.23 -4.56 38.25
N ASP A 73 -46.02 -3.62 38.74
CA ASP A 73 -45.84 -2.18 38.49
C ASP A 73 -44.57 -1.65 39.18
N GLN A 74 -44.26 -2.13 40.39
CA GLN A 74 -43.00 -1.82 41.07
C GLN A 74 -41.79 -2.40 40.33
N LEU A 75 -41.89 -3.65 39.83
CA LEU A 75 -40.87 -4.27 38.98
C LEU A 75 -40.70 -3.50 37.65
N ALA A 76 -41.80 -3.05 37.03
CA ALA A 76 -41.78 -2.26 35.80
C ALA A 76 -41.16 -0.86 36.03
N ALA A 77 -41.46 -0.22 37.16
CA ALA A 77 -40.85 1.04 37.56
C ALA A 77 -39.34 0.88 37.79
N SER A 78 -38.91 -0.17 38.49
CA SER A 78 -37.47 -0.46 38.68
C SER A 78 -36.74 -0.79 37.36
N ARG A 79 -37.44 -1.42 36.40
CA ARG A 79 -36.97 -1.67 35.04
C ARG A 79 -36.90 -0.40 34.19
N GLY A 80 -37.81 0.56 34.41
CA GLY A 80 -37.87 1.85 33.73
C GLY A 80 -36.84 2.85 34.23
N GLU A 81 -36.54 2.85 35.53
CA GLU A 81 -35.49 3.67 36.14
C GLU A 81 -34.08 3.20 35.73
N SER A 82 -33.91 1.89 35.51
CA SER A 82 -32.73 1.30 34.86
C SER A 82 -32.60 1.62 33.37
N ARG A 83 -33.60 2.31 32.80
CA ARG A 83 -33.74 2.67 31.39
C ARG A 83 -33.76 4.20 31.20
N GLN A 84 -32.99 4.94 31.98
CA GLN A 84 -32.52 6.25 31.48
C GLN A 84 -31.71 6.01 30.19
N PRO A 85 -31.78 6.92 29.19
CA PRO A 85 -31.12 6.73 27.91
C PRO A 85 -29.61 6.92 28.07
N SER A 86 -28.91 5.91 28.56
CA SER A 86 -27.53 5.70 28.12
C SER A 86 -27.61 5.28 26.65
N THR A 87 -27.09 6.16 25.81
CA THR A 87 -26.83 6.01 24.38
C THR A 87 -26.65 4.53 23.98
N PRO A 88 -27.32 4.01 22.93
CA PRO A 88 -27.24 2.60 22.58
C PRO A 88 -25.78 2.18 22.42
N GLY A 89 -25.42 1.06 23.07
CA GLY A 89 -24.11 0.42 23.11
C GLY A 89 -23.57 0.03 21.73
N ARG A 90 -23.23 1.04 20.94
CA ARG A 90 -22.34 0.96 19.78
C ARG A 90 -20.91 1.36 20.17
N SER A 91 -20.69 1.85 21.38
CA SER A 91 -19.43 2.49 21.76
C SER A 91 -18.37 1.55 22.32
N THR A 92 -18.72 0.44 22.99
CA THR A 92 -17.68 -0.45 23.56
C THR A 92 -17.05 -1.36 22.52
N ALA A 93 -17.84 -1.99 21.65
CA ALA A 93 -17.30 -2.79 20.55
C ALA A 93 -16.54 -1.93 19.53
N LEU A 94 -17.04 -0.72 19.22
CA LEU A 94 -16.35 0.21 18.33
C LEU A 94 -15.06 0.74 18.96
N VAL A 95 -15.02 1.03 20.26
CA VAL A 95 -13.78 1.46 20.93
C VAL A 95 -12.78 0.32 20.99
N VAL A 96 -13.19 -0.92 21.24
CA VAL A 96 -12.28 -2.08 21.19
C VAL A 96 -11.75 -2.30 19.77
N VAL A 97 -12.60 -2.20 18.74
CA VAL A 97 -12.18 -2.31 17.34
C VAL A 97 -11.26 -1.17 16.93
N ILE A 98 -11.54 0.07 17.35
CA ILE A 98 -10.67 1.23 17.08
C ILE A 98 -9.34 1.08 17.82
N VAL A 99 -9.33 0.62 19.07
CA VAL A 99 -8.09 0.39 19.82
C VAL A 99 -7.28 -0.74 19.19
N VAL A 100 -7.90 -1.87 18.81
CA VAL A 100 -7.23 -2.96 18.11
C VAL A 100 -6.72 -2.51 16.74
N ALA A 101 -7.50 -1.73 15.99
CA ALA A 101 -7.09 -1.19 14.69
C ALA A 101 -5.94 -0.19 14.83
N LEU A 102 -5.96 0.69 15.84
CA LEU A 102 -4.88 1.63 16.12
C LEU A 102 -3.62 0.90 16.64
N LEU A 103 -3.76 -0.20 17.38
CA LEU A 103 -2.64 -1.04 17.81
C LEU A 103 -2.04 -1.84 16.65
N ALA A 104 -2.86 -2.33 15.72
CA ALA A 104 -2.38 -2.93 14.48
C ALA A 104 -1.64 -1.90 13.61
N LEU A 105 -2.16 -0.66 13.54
CA LEU A 105 -1.53 0.46 12.84
C LEU A 105 -0.22 0.92 13.50
N LEU A 106 -0.12 0.85 14.83
CA LEU A 106 1.08 1.22 15.57
C LEU A 106 2.12 0.08 15.60
N GLY A 107 1.68 -1.18 15.57
CA GLY A 107 2.53 -2.35 15.41
C GLY A 107 3.22 -2.37 14.04
N THR A 108 2.52 -1.95 12.98
CA THR A 108 3.12 -1.80 11.65
C THR A 108 4.11 -0.64 11.56
N VAL A 109 3.88 0.48 12.26
CA VAL A 109 4.85 1.58 12.36
C VAL A 109 6.09 1.19 13.18
N ALA A 110 5.93 0.38 14.22
CA ALA A 110 7.06 -0.13 15.00
C ALA A 110 7.88 -1.19 14.23
N TRP A 111 7.24 -1.98 13.35
CA TRP A 111 7.95 -2.92 12.47
C TRP A 111 8.69 -2.18 11.33
N ALA A 112 8.11 -1.12 10.79
CA ALA A 112 8.72 -0.28 9.74
C ALA A 112 9.89 0.61 10.21
N THR A 113 10.05 0.84 11.52
CA THR A 113 11.07 1.78 12.03
C THR A 113 12.29 1.14 12.67
N PHE A 114 12.32 -0.19 12.90
CA PHE A 114 13.39 -0.82 13.68
C PHE A 114 13.99 -2.12 13.12
N THR A 115 13.67 -2.55 11.91
CA THR A 115 14.47 -3.55 11.18
C THR A 115 15.61 -2.88 10.41
N PRO A 116 16.88 -3.17 10.72
CA PRO A 116 17.97 -2.82 9.82
C PRO A 116 17.81 -3.67 8.55
N GLY A 117 17.35 -3.06 7.46
CA GLY A 117 17.23 -3.69 6.14
C GLY A 117 15.84 -4.20 5.73
N GLY A 118 14.74 -3.70 6.30
CA GLY A 118 13.39 -4.00 5.82
C GLY A 118 12.88 -2.98 4.79
N PRO A 119 12.34 -3.39 3.62
CA PRO A 119 11.75 -2.47 2.64
C PRO A 119 10.30 -2.21 3.01
N GLY A 120 9.93 -0.94 3.23
CA GLY A 120 8.55 -0.61 3.55
C GLY A 120 8.23 0.87 3.50
N GLY A 121 7.40 1.23 2.51
CA GLY A 121 6.25 2.09 2.77
C GLY A 121 6.40 3.57 2.42
N MET A 122 6.19 3.89 1.14
CA MET A 122 5.44 5.09 0.77
C MET A 122 4.44 4.73 -0.33
N MET A 123 3.21 5.23 -0.18
CA MET A 123 2.07 5.16 -1.11
C MET A 123 1.18 3.90 -1.05
N ASN A 124 0.54 3.71 0.11
CA ASN A 124 -0.85 3.23 0.11
C ASN A 124 -1.75 4.46 0.00
N GLY A 125 -2.28 4.71 -1.20
CA GLY A 125 -3.19 5.81 -1.48
C GLY A 125 -4.08 5.46 -2.65
N SER A 126 -5.34 5.16 -2.35
CA SER A 126 -6.48 5.15 -3.27
C SER A 126 -6.40 6.31 -4.28
N TRP A 127 -6.21 6.02 -5.57
CA TRP A 127 -6.36 7.00 -6.64
C TRP A 127 -7.75 6.88 -7.24
N SER A 128 -8.65 7.74 -6.75
CA SER A 128 -9.79 8.21 -7.53
C SER A 128 -9.26 9.34 -8.40
N ILE A 129 -9.14 9.11 -9.71
CA ILE A 129 -8.89 10.17 -10.69
C ILE A 129 -10.15 11.03 -10.75
N GLY A 130 -10.09 12.18 -10.07
CA GLY A 130 -11.18 13.14 -10.00
C GLY A 130 -10.66 14.44 -9.42
N ASP A 131 -10.55 15.44 -10.30
CA ASP A 131 -10.24 16.85 -10.02
C ASP A 131 -8.81 17.20 -9.56
N THR A 132 -7.91 17.30 -10.54
CA THR A 132 -6.80 18.27 -10.48
C THR A 132 -7.11 19.49 -11.33
N ARG A 133 -8.21 20.19 -10.99
CA ARG A 133 -8.31 21.63 -11.25
C ARG A 133 -7.78 22.35 -10.02
N MET A 134 -6.55 22.87 -10.07
CA MET A 134 -5.95 24.06 -9.40
C MET A 134 -4.43 23.94 -9.67
N MET A 135 -3.71 24.81 -10.36
CA MET A 135 -3.59 26.26 -10.19
C MET A 135 -3.17 26.89 -11.53
N ASN A 136 -4.02 27.75 -12.09
CA ASN A 136 -3.61 28.76 -13.06
C ASN A 136 -3.92 30.10 -12.40
N ASP A 137 -2.90 30.69 -11.79
CA ASP A 137 -2.90 32.12 -11.52
C ASP A 137 -1.71 32.76 -12.21
N ALA A 138 -2.04 33.84 -12.89
CA ALA A 138 -1.24 34.57 -13.83
C ALA A 138 -0.14 35.42 -13.16
N ASP A 139 0.72 35.93 -14.03
CA ASP A 139 1.66 37.03 -13.86
C ASP A 139 3.00 36.73 -13.16
N THR A 140 4.07 36.53 -13.95
CA THR A 140 5.10 37.58 -14.11
C THR A 140 6.14 37.29 -15.21
N ARG A 141 6.09 38.13 -16.24
CA ARG A 141 7.13 38.69 -17.13
C ARG A 141 8.61 38.22 -16.97
N GLY A 142 9.20 37.92 -18.15
CA GLY A 142 10.63 38.05 -18.50
C GLY A 142 11.15 36.77 -19.17
N GLY A 143 11.49 36.69 -20.46
CA GLY A 143 12.15 37.65 -21.33
C GLY A 143 13.56 37.16 -21.62
N GLY A 144 13.77 36.43 -22.73
CA GLY A 144 15.10 36.03 -23.21
C GLY A 144 15.05 35.14 -24.46
N PRO A 145 15.69 35.51 -25.58
CA PRO A 145 15.62 34.76 -26.84
C PRO A 145 16.82 33.84 -27.05
N GLY A 146 16.57 32.70 -27.70
CA GLY A 146 17.57 31.89 -28.39
C GLY A 146 18.00 30.63 -27.65
N THR A 147 17.81 29.47 -28.27
CA THR A 147 18.86 28.82 -29.06
C THR A 147 18.27 27.62 -29.77
N ASP A 148 18.57 27.51 -31.07
CA ASP A 148 18.31 26.34 -31.87
C ASP A 148 19.01 25.11 -31.26
N GLY A 149 18.25 24.20 -30.67
CA GLY A 149 18.74 22.91 -30.18
C GLY A 149 18.53 21.84 -31.24
N GLY A 150 19.57 21.57 -32.04
CA GLY A 150 19.67 20.33 -32.81
C GLY A 150 19.61 19.10 -31.89
N PRO A 151 19.34 17.91 -32.44
CA PRO A 151 18.85 16.77 -31.67
C PRO A 151 19.87 16.36 -30.60
N MET A 152 19.41 16.29 -29.35
CA MET A 152 20.13 15.70 -28.22
C MET A 152 20.37 14.22 -28.53
N ARG A 153 21.45 13.93 -29.26
CA ARG A 153 21.93 12.57 -29.49
C ARG A 153 22.73 12.13 -28.26
N GLY A 154 22.13 11.26 -27.47
CA GLY A 154 22.81 10.52 -26.40
C GLY A 154 22.06 10.62 -25.07
N GLY A 155 21.74 9.46 -24.49
CA GLY A 155 21.05 9.29 -23.21
C GLY A 155 21.72 10.09 -22.11
N GLY A 156 21.22 11.30 -21.89
CA GLY A 156 21.52 12.13 -20.75
C GLY A 156 20.41 11.99 -19.70
N PRO A 157 20.67 12.39 -18.45
CA PRO A 157 19.68 12.35 -17.39
C PRO A 157 18.42 13.08 -17.83
N MET A 158 17.27 12.42 -17.72
CA MET A 158 15.98 13.02 -18.08
C MET A 158 15.67 14.22 -17.18
N THR A 159 15.15 15.29 -17.78
CA THR A 159 14.69 16.48 -17.07
C THR A 159 13.16 16.42 -16.87
N GLY A 160 12.60 17.35 -16.09
CA GLY A 160 11.19 17.32 -15.66
C GLY A 160 10.15 17.11 -16.77
N ASP A 161 10.43 17.60 -17.98
CA ASP A 161 9.54 17.49 -19.14
C ASP A 161 9.68 16.15 -19.90
N ASP A 162 10.75 15.38 -19.66
CA ASP A 162 11.04 14.11 -20.34
C ASP A 162 10.35 12.92 -19.66
N PHE A 163 9.75 13.11 -18.48
CA PHE A 163 9.11 12.03 -17.70
C PHE A 163 7.68 11.70 -18.13
N GLY A 164 7.13 12.40 -19.12
CA GLY A 164 5.85 12.01 -19.68
C GLY A 164 5.42 12.78 -20.91
N VAL A 165 4.51 12.18 -21.66
CA VAL A 165 3.86 12.77 -22.83
C VAL A 165 2.35 12.71 -22.60
N ALA A 166 1.68 13.84 -22.84
CA ALA A 166 0.23 13.95 -22.70
C ALA A 166 -0.49 12.97 -23.65
N GLY A 167 -1.56 12.38 -23.14
CA GLY A 167 -2.43 11.47 -23.86
C GLY A 167 -3.26 12.14 -24.94
N THR A 168 -3.76 11.32 -25.85
CA THR A 168 -4.64 11.75 -26.95
C THR A 168 -6.07 11.19 -26.82
N GLY A 169 -6.37 10.54 -25.70
CA GLY A 169 -7.63 9.86 -25.42
C GLY A 169 -7.43 8.43 -24.92
N PRO A 170 -8.55 7.73 -24.60
CA PRO A 170 -8.51 6.41 -24.00
C PRO A 170 -7.76 5.38 -24.85
N VAL A 171 -7.09 4.45 -24.17
CA VAL A 171 -6.34 3.34 -24.76
C VAL A 171 -6.99 2.03 -24.29
N THR A 172 -7.39 1.19 -25.23
CA THR A 172 -8.17 -0.03 -24.93
C THR A 172 -7.55 -1.32 -25.46
N THR A 173 -6.47 -1.21 -26.26
CA THR A 173 -5.81 -2.33 -26.90
C THR A 173 -4.30 -2.22 -26.81
N LEU A 174 -3.60 -3.35 -26.85
CA LEU A 174 -2.13 -3.40 -26.92
C LEU A 174 -1.56 -2.59 -28.10
N ALA A 175 -2.26 -2.58 -29.24
CA ALA A 175 -1.83 -1.81 -30.42
C ALA A 175 -1.92 -0.28 -30.17
N GLU A 176 -3.00 0.19 -29.53
CA GLU A 176 -3.14 1.59 -29.14
C GLU A 176 -2.10 1.99 -28.08
N ALA A 177 -1.84 1.11 -27.11
CA ALA A 177 -0.82 1.32 -26.10
C ALA A 177 0.59 1.40 -26.72
N ARG A 178 0.89 0.53 -27.69
CA ARG A 178 2.13 0.60 -28.47
C ARG A 178 2.27 1.93 -29.19
N THR A 179 1.24 2.40 -29.88
CA THR A 179 1.24 3.72 -30.52
C THR A 179 1.39 4.87 -29.51
N ALA A 180 0.81 4.75 -28.31
CA ALA A 180 1.03 5.73 -27.25
C ALA A 180 2.49 5.75 -26.79
N ALA A 181 3.08 4.59 -26.51
CA ALA A 181 4.47 4.45 -26.13
C ALA A 181 5.45 4.93 -27.22
N GLU A 182 5.15 4.70 -28.50
CA GLU A 182 5.93 5.21 -29.64
C GLU A 182 6.04 6.74 -29.63
N ARG A 183 4.97 7.47 -29.23
CA ARG A 183 5.03 8.94 -29.11
C ARG A 183 6.03 9.41 -28.05
N TYR A 184 6.21 8.63 -26.99
CA TYR A 184 7.21 8.90 -25.96
C TYR A 184 8.62 8.49 -26.44
N ALA A 185 8.73 7.36 -27.13
CA ALA A 185 9.99 6.79 -27.58
C ALA A 185 10.66 7.56 -28.73
N ASP A 186 9.88 8.08 -29.68
CA ASP A 186 10.37 8.68 -30.93
C ASP A 186 11.35 9.86 -30.73
N PRO A 187 11.06 10.86 -29.86
CA PRO A 187 11.99 11.97 -29.61
C PRO A 187 13.34 11.53 -29.04
N LEU A 188 13.37 10.36 -28.39
CA LEU A 188 14.56 9.77 -27.75
C LEU A 188 15.30 8.79 -28.65
N ASP A 189 14.84 8.59 -29.89
CA ASP A 189 15.32 7.55 -30.83
C ASP A 189 15.26 6.13 -30.22
N LEU A 190 14.21 5.85 -29.45
CA LEU A 190 13.93 4.53 -28.88
C LEU A 190 12.89 3.76 -29.72
N ARG A 191 12.71 2.48 -29.40
CA ARG A 191 11.73 1.57 -30.01
C ARG A 191 10.91 0.90 -28.92
N VAL A 192 9.64 0.63 -29.18
CA VAL A 192 8.82 -0.17 -28.26
C VAL A 192 9.11 -1.65 -28.51
N ALA A 193 9.62 -2.34 -27.50
CA ALA A 193 9.94 -3.77 -27.56
C ALA A 193 8.70 -4.60 -27.21
N GLU A 194 8.22 -4.48 -25.97
CA GLU A 194 7.10 -5.21 -25.43
C GLU A 194 6.01 -4.25 -24.94
N VAL A 195 4.75 -4.67 -25.03
CA VAL A 195 3.62 -4.01 -24.36
C VAL A 195 2.85 -5.04 -23.57
N MET A 196 2.54 -4.71 -22.32
CA MET A 196 1.72 -5.52 -21.42
C MET A 196 0.48 -4.74 -21.01
N GLN A 197 -0.63 -5.46 -20.86
CA GLN A 197 -1.87 -4.95 -20.30
C GLN A 197 -2.08 -5.50 -18.90
N PHE A 198 -2.38 -4.59 -17.99
CA PHE A 198 -2.91 -4.88 -16.67
C PHE A 198 -4.34 -4.35 -16.58
N ASP A 199 -5.10 -4.79 -15.57
CA ASP A 199 -6.49 -4.33 -15.38
C ASP A 199 -6.60 -2.82 -15.07
N ASN A 200 -5.49 -2.19 -14.68
CA ASN A 200 -5.40 -0.78 -14.28
C ASN A 200 -4.54 0.09 -15.20
N GLY A 201 -4.10 -0.41 -16.36
CA GLY A 201 -3.32 0.34 -17.32
C GLY A 201 -2.48 -0.52 -18.25
N PHE A 202 -1.54 0.10 -18.96
CA PHE A 202 -0.58 -0.60 -19.79
C PHE A 202 0.84 -0.25 -19.38
N TYR A 203 1.74 -1.16 -19.66
CA TYR A 203 3.18 -1.03 -19.48
C TYR A 203 3.85 -1.26 -20.84
N ALA A 204 4.95 -0.57 -21.09
CA ALA A 204 5.75 -0.82 -22.28
C ALA A 204 7.25 -0.71 -22.00
N GLU A 205 7.99 -1.65 -22.59
CA GLU A 205 9.45 -1.64 -22.61
C GLU A 205 9.95 -0.86 -23.81
N LEU A 206 10.92 0.01 -23.58
CA LEU A 206 11.60 0.77 -24.62
C LEU A 206 13.03 0.27 -24.75
N SER A 207 13.45 0.04 -25.99
CA SER A 207 14.80 -0.38 -26.34
C SER A 207 15.49 0.69 -27.18
N THR A 208 16.82 0.65 -27.17
CA THR A 208 17.64 1.36 -28.16
C THR A 208 17.41 0.77 -29.56
N PRO A 209 17.81 1.46 -30.64
CA PRO A 209 17.78 0.90 -31.98
C PRO A 209 18.64 -0.37 -32.15
N GLY A 210 19.60 -0.60 -31.25
CA GLY A 210 20.44 -1.80 -31.20
C GLY A 210 19.74 -3.02 -30.58
N GLY A 211 18.59 -2.82 -29.94
CA GLY A 211 17.84 -3.86 -29.24
C GLY A 211 18.15 -3.98 -27.74
N ASP A 212 19.09 -3.19 -27.21
CA ASP A 212 19.37 -3.14 -25.78
C ASP A 212 18.23 -2.41 -25.04
N GLY A 213 17.76 -2.93 -23.90
CA GLY A 213 16.78 -2.28 -23.06
C GLY A 213 17.24 -0.87 -22.64
N ALA A 214 16.33 0.11 -22.75
CA ALA A 214 16.60 1.51 -22.45
C ALA A 214 15.89 1.94 -21.17
N THR A 215 14.56 1.88 -21.16
CA THR A 215 13.72 2.26 -20.02
C THR A 215 12.32 1.70 -20.17
N GLU A 216 11.48 1.90 -19.18
CA GLU A 216 10.11 1.40 -19.11
C GLU A 216 9.12 2.57 -18.92
N VAL A 217 7.92 2.45 -19.48
CA VAL A 217 6.85 3.45 -19.37
C VAL A 217 5.51 2.83 -19.00
N LEU A 218 4.69 3.61 -18.33
CA LEU A 218 3.29 3.34 -18.04
C LEU A 218 2.41 4.17 -18.96
N ILE A 219 1.31 3.58 -19.42
CA ILE A 219 0.29 4.24 -20.22
C ILE A 219 -1.03 4.16 -19.47
N ASP A 220 -1.60 5.31 -19.17
CA ASP A 220 -2.92 5.43 -18.56
C ASP A 220 -4.01 5.02 -19.57
N ALA A 221 -4.92 4.14 -19.18
CA ALA A 221 -5.95 3.62 -20.08
C ALA A 221 -7.08 4.63 -20.34
N ASP A 222 -7.33 5.58 -19.43
CA ASP A 222 -8.44 6.53 -19.49
C ASP A 222 -8.13 7.70 -20.42
N ASP A 223 -6.91 8.23 -20.40
CA ASP A 223 -6.53 9.40 -21.20
C ASP A 223 -5.34 9.17 -22.15
N GLY A 224 -4.62 8.06 -22.01
CA GLY A 224 -3.47 7.72 -22.85
C GLY A 224 -2.19 8.49 -22.48
N ASP A 225 -2.15 9.12 -21.30
CA ASP A 225 -0.94 9.73 -20.75
C ASP A 225 0.16 8.67 -20.63
N VAL A 226 1.35 8.97 -21.14
CA VAL A 226 2.52 8.11 -21.02
C VAL A 226 3.48 8.73 -20.03
N ARG A 227 3.96 7.95 -19.07
CA ARG A 227 4.95 8.38 -18.07
C ARG A 227 6.02 7.33 -17.89
N ILE A 228 7.24 7.75 -17.52
CA ILE A 228 8.27 6.78 -17.09
C ILE A 228 7.73 5.92 -15.93
N GLU A 229 8.12 4.65 -15.89
CA GLU A 229 7.69 3.78 -14.80
C GLU A 229 8.24 4.23 -13.43
N TYR A 230 7.41 4.08 -12.41
CA TYR A 230 7.78 4.38 -11.03
C TYR A 230 8.81 3.39 -10.49
N GLY A 231 9.72 3.88 -9.64
CA GLY A 231 10.69 3.01 -8.97
C GLY A 231 11.94 2.75 -9.85
N PRO A 232 12.24 1.52 -10.27
CA PRO A 232 13.50 1.16 -10.93
C PRO A 232 13.86 2.03 -12.14
N ALA A 233 12.93 2.25 -13.09
CA ALA A 233 13.18 3.08 -14.27
C ALA A 233 13.56 4.54 -13.92
N MET A 234 13.05 5.10 -12.82
CA MET A 234 13.44 6.44 -12.36
C MET A 234 14.68 6.44 -11.45
N MET A 235 14.81 5.45 -10.57
CA MET A 235 15.72 5.48 -9.42
C MET A 235 16.99 4.66 -9.63
N TRP A 236 16.91 3.59 -10.42
CA TRP A 236 18.01 2.66 -10.69
C TRP A 236 18.52 2.78 -12.12
N ASN A 237 17.74 3.35 -13.03
CA ASN A 237 18.19 3.58 -14.40
C ASN A 237 19.35 4.58 -14.46
N THR A 238 20.53 4.12 -14.88
CA THR A 238 21.76 4.92 -14.90
C THR A 238 21.92 5.77 -16.15
N GLU A 239 21.04 5.64 -17.15
CA GLU A 239 21.12 6.39 -18.42
C GLU A 239 19.86 7.22 -18.67
N TYR A 240 18.69 6.70 -18.35
CA TYR A 240 17.39 7.32 -18.60
C TYR A 240 16.66 7.77 -17.31
N GLY A 241 17.26 7.60 -16.13
CA GLY A 241 16.66 7.91 -14.83
C GLY A 241 16.92 9.33 -14.30
N VAL A 242 16.30 9.66 -13.17
CA VAL A 242 16.30 11.00 -12.53
C VAL A 242 17.64 11.31 -11.85
N HIS A 243 18.26 10.29 -11.26
CA HIS A 243 19.47 10.44 -10.45
C HIS A 243 20.60 9.70 -11.12
N THR A 244 21.29 10.38 -12.03
CA THR A 244 22.55 9.87 -12.60
C THR A 244 23.72 10.51 -11.85
N PRO A 245 24.39 9.82 -10.91
CA PRO A 245 25.75 10.19 -10.57
C PRO A 245 26.63 9.86 -11.78
N GLU A 246 27.25 10.87 -12.39
CA GLU A 246 28.24 10.63 -13.45
C GLU A 246 29.34 9.68 -12.96
N GLY A 247 29.68 8.69 -13.78
CA GLY A 247 31.04 8.15 -13.80
C GLY A 247 31.33 6.88 -13.01
N THR A 248 30.35 6.05 -12.62
CA THR A 248 30.65 4.66 -12.23
C THR A 248 29.49 3.75 -12.60
N ARG A 249 29.65 2.92 -13.64
CA ARG A 249 28.87 1.68 -13.78
C ARG A 249 29.44 0.71 -12.76
N PRO A 250 28.74 0.42 -11.65
CA PRO A 250 29.24 -0.54 -10.68
C PRO A 250 29.39 -1.91 -11.34
N ALA A 251 30.11 -2.84 -10.71
CA ALA A 251 30.12 -4.21 -11.19
C ALA A 251 28.68 -4.75 -11.18
N GLU A 252 28.19 -5.09 -12.36
CA GLU A 252 26.85 -5.66 -12.54
C GLU A 252 26.88 -7.15 -12.16
N ILE A 253 25.91 -7.57 -11.35
CA ILE A 253 25.62 -8.99 -11.16
C ILE A 253 25.16 -9.57 -12.51
N SER A 254 25.41 -10.86 -12.75
CA SER A 254 24.95 -11.47 -14.00
C SER A 254 23.41 -11.61 -14.02
N PRO A 255 22.78 -11.72 -15.21
CA PRO A 255 21.35 -12.00 -15.33
C PRO A 255 20.92 -13.24 -14.54
N GLU A 256 21.73 -14.30 -14.56
CA GLU A 256 21.43 -15.54 -13.81
C GLU A 256 21.46 -15.31 -12.30
N ARG A 257 22.34 -14.42 -11.81
CA ARG A 257 22.36 -14.03 -10.40
C ARG A 257 21.16 -13.15 -10.06
N ALA A 258 20.74 -12.26 -10.95
CA ALA A 258 19.53 -11.46 -10.77
C ALA A 258 18.28 -12.36 -10.69
N GLN A 259 18.13 -13.32 -11.60
CA GLN A 259 17.04 -14.31 -11.57
C GLN A 259 17.05 -15.11 -10.27
N SER A 260 18.23 -15.59 -9.84
CA SER A 260 18.34 -16.33 -8.57
C SER A 260 17.91 -15.49 -7.36
N LEU A 261 18.25 -14.20 -7.33
CA LEU A 261 17.83 -13.28 -6.26
C LEU A 261 16.32 -13.02 -6.29
N ALA A 262 15.73 -12.91 -7.48
CA ALA A 262 14.30 -12.80 -7.65
C ALA A 262 13.57 -14.05 -7.16
N ASP A 263 14.02 -15.25 -7.55
CA ASP A 263 13.47 -16.52 -7.09
C ASP A 263 13.61 -16.69 -5.56
N GLU A 264 14.77 -16.34 -5.00
CA GLU A 264 15.00 -16.34 -3.54
C GLU A 264 14.00 -15.42 -2.81
N TRP A 265 13.73 -14.23 -3.37
CA TRP A 265 12.78 -13.28 -2.80
C TRP A 265 11.33 -13.76 -2.92
N LEU A 266 10.94 -14.27 -4.09
CA LEU A 266 9.60 -14.81 -4.34
C LEU A 266 9.32 -15.98 -3.41
N ALA A 267 10.21 -16.96 -3.31
CA ALA A 267 10.04 -18.10 -2.41
C ALA A 267 9.82 -17.71 -0.92
N ALA A 268 10.33 -16.54 -0.50
CA ALA A 268 10.15 -16.02 0.85
C ALA A 268 8.83 -15.26 1.07
N HIS A 269 8.16 -14.80 0.00
CA HIS A 269 6.95 -13.98 0.06
C HIS A 269 5.72 -14.68 -0.53
N ASP A 270 5.90 -15.40 -1.65
CA ASP A 270 4.89 -16.16 -2.37
C ASP A 270 5.51 -17.41 -3.03
N GLY A 271 5.31 -18.58 -2.41
CA GLY A 271 6.04 -19.81 -2.74
C GLY A 271 5.62 -20.51 -4.04
N ASP A 272 4.52 -20.08 -4.66
CA ASP A 272 3.98 -20.67 -5.88
C ASP A 272 4.38 -19.87 -7.15
N VAL A 273 5.07 -18.73 -6.96
CA VAL A 273 5.50 -17.82 -8.03
C VAL A 273 7.00 -17.91 -8.24
N SER A 274 7.43 -17.91 -9.50
CA SER A 274 8.85 -17.92 -9.92
C SER A 274 9.19 -16.72 -10.79
N ALA A 275 10.47 -16.40 -10.94
CA ALA A 275 10.93 -15.35 -11.83
C ALA A 275 11.19 -15.87 -13.26
N GLY A 276 10.67 -15.14 -14.24
CA GLY A 276 10.92 -15.35 -15.66
C GLY A 276 12.33 -14.94 -16.10
N HIS A 277 12.50 -14.71 -17.40
CA HIS A 277 13.79 -14.25 -17.95
C HIS A 277 14.09 -12.80 -17.50
N PRO A 278 15.34 -12.48 -17.13
CA PRO A 278 15.74 -11.09 -16.86
C PRO A 278 15.97 -10.29 -18.13
N GLU A 279 15.15 -9.27 -18.31
CA GLU A 279 15.38 -8.21 -19.28
C GLU A 279 16.34 -7.16 -18.70
N ALA A 280 17.32 -6.73 -19.49
CA ALA A 280 18.42 -5.91 -19.01
C ALA A 280 18.20 -4.43 -19.34
N PHE A 281 18.25 -3.59 -18.31
CA PHE A 281 18.22 -2.13 -18.42
C PHE A 281 19.48 -1.52 -17.80
N PRO A 282 19.82 -0.26 -18.10
CA PRO A 282 20.98 0.39 -17.49
C PRO A 282 20.86 0.45 -15.97
N GLY A 283 21.56 -0.43 -15.23
CA GLY A 283 21.61 -0.43 -13.76
C GLY A 283 20.63 -1.37 -13.05
N TYR A 284 19.76 -2.08 -13.76
CA TYR A 284 18.81 -3.04 -13.18
C TYR A 284 18.30 -4.05 -14.21
N TYR A 285 17.65 -5.10 -13.72
CA TYR A 285 16.93 -6.08 -14.52
C TYR A 285 15.45 -6.02 -14.17
N THR A 286 14.58 -6.21 -15.14
CA THR A 286 13.15 -6.47 -14.91
C THR A 286 12.84 -7.91 -15.28
N LEU A 287 12.02 -8.56 -14.46
CA LEU A 287 11.63 -9.95 -14.61
C LEU A 287 10.12 -10.02 -14.48
N HIS A 288 9.47 -10.74 -15.41
CA HIS A 288 8.11 -11.19 -15.18
C HIS A 288 8.07 -12.13 -13.98
N THR A 289 7.00 -12.08 -13.21
CA THR A 289 6.67 -13.13 -12.25
C THR A 289 5.70 -14.10 -12.89
N GLU A 290 5.94 -15.39 -12.70
CA GLU A 290 5.20 -16.45 -13.36
C GLU A 290 4.65 -17.46 -12.35
N GLU A 291 3.39 -17.84 -12.52
CA GLU A 291 2.79 -19.00 -11.85
C GLU A 291 2.53 -20.08 -12.91
N ALA A 292 3.13 -21.26 -12.71
CA ALA A 292 3.04 -22.38 -13.67
C ALA A 292 3.39 -21.99 -15.14
N GLY A 293 4.32 -21.04 -15.32
CA GLY A 293 4.76 -20.54 -16.63
C GLY A 293 3.81 -19.53 -17.28
N THR A 294 2.84 -19.00 -16.53
CA THR A 294 1.96 -17.90 -16.96
C THR A 294 2.36 -16.63 -16.24
N VAL A 295 2.54 -15.53 -16.98
CA VAL A 295 2.85 -14.22 -16.40
C VAL A 295 1.71 -13.76 -15.47
N THR A 296 2.08 -13.33 -14.28
CA THR A 296 1.16 -12.83 -13.24
C THR A 296 1.50 -11.42 -12.76
N GLY A 297 2.69 -10.93 -13.08
CA GLY A 297 3.18 -9.64 -12.59
C GLY A 297 4.65 -9.46 -12.95
N MET A 298 5.35 -8.63 -12.18
CA MET A 298 6.77 -8.32 -12.41
C MET A 298 7.47 -7.79 -11.16
N LEU A 299 8.79 -7.86 -11.20
CA LEU A 299 9.70 -7.27 -10.24
C LEU A 299 10.96 -6.82 -10.95
N SER A 300 11.74 -5.94 -10.32
CA SER A 300 13.09 -5.62 -10.78
C SER A 300 14.14 -5.99 -9.75
N VAL A 301 15.36 -6.20 -10.23
CA VAL A 301 16.56 -6.43 -9.40
C VAL A 301 17.62 -5.40 -9.75
N ASN A 302 18.09 -4.65 -8.75
CA ASN A 302 19.16 -3.69 -8.95
C ASN A 302 20.47 -4.40 -9.34
N ALA A 303 21.05 -4.04 -10.48
CA ALA A 303 22.19 -4.77 -11.05
C ALA A 303 23.46 -4.62 -10.22
N SER A 304 23.56 -3.62 -9.33
CA SER A 304 24.76 -3.37 -8.52
C SER A 304 24.67 -3.96 -7.11
N THR A 305 23.47 -3.93 -6.51
CA THR A 305 23.25 -4.28 -5.11
C THR A 305 22.52 -5.60 -4.92
N GLY A 306 21.82 -6.08 -5.97
CA GLY A 306 20.93 -7.24 -5.87
C GLY A 306 19.64 -6.96 -5.09
N ALA A 307 19.32 -5.69 -4.80
CA ALA A 307 18.07 -5.33 -4.16
C ALA A 307 16.89 -5.68 -5.09
N VAL A 308 15.88 -6.35 -4.54
CA VAL A 308 14.65 -6.74 -5.26
C VAL A 308 13.55 -5.70 -5.00
N TRP A 309 12.85 -5.30 -6.05
CA TRP A 309 11.70 -4.39 -5.99
C TRP A 309 10.50 -5.05 -6.67
N TYR A 310 9.50 -5.45 -5.91
CA TYR A 310 8.26 -6.02 -6.45
C TYR A 310 7.30 -4.92 -6.92
N HIS A 311 6.74 -5.05 -8.12
CA HIS A 311 5.92 -4.00 -8.74
C HIS A 311 4.46 -4.12 -8.32
N ALA A 312 4.17 -3.82 -7.04
CA ALA A 312 2.83 -3.95 -6.47
C ALA A 312 1.81 -2.92 -7.01
N TRP A 313 2.22 -1.97 -7.85
CA TRP A 313 1.32 -0.96 -8.44
C TRP A 313 0.65 -1.46 -9.73
N HIS A 314 1.23 -2.46 -10.39
CA HIS A 314 0.56 -3.13 -11.50
C HIS A 314 -0.62 -3.93 -10.97
N GLY A 315 -1.71 -3.89 -11.70
CA GLY A 315 -2.92 -4.63 -11.39
C GLY A 315 -2.81 -6.11 -11.77
N GLU A 316 -3.96 -6.75 -11.97
CA GLU A 316 -3.97 -8.13 -12.47
C GLU A 316 -3.50 -8.15 -13.93
N PHE A 317 -2.59 -9.07 -14.28
CA PHE A 317 -2.12 -9.24 -15.66
C PHE A 317 -3.27 -9.70 -16.57
N VAL A 318 -3.35 -9.10 -17.77
CA VAL A 318 -4.42 -9.38 -18.74
C VAL A 318 -3.87 -10.02 -20.02
N ASP A 319 -2.93 -9.36 -20.69
CA ASP A 319 -2.38 -9.81 -21.98
C ASP A 319 -1.05 -9.11 -22.28
N MET A 320 -0.30 -9.58 -23.29
CA MET A 320 0.97 -8.98 -23.73
C MET A 320 1.22 -9.18 -25.23
N GLY A 321 2.02 -8.31 -25.87
CA GLY A 321 2.44 -8.46 -27.26
C GLY A 321 3.28 -7.34 -27.87
#